data_AF-A0AAW5EJD8-F1
#
_entry.id   AF-A0AAW5EJD8-F1
#
_cell.length_a   1.000
_cell.length_b   1.000
_cell.length_c   1.000
_cell.angle_alpha   90.00
_cell.angle_beta   90.00
_cell.angle_gamma   90.00
#
_symmetry.space_group_name_H-M   'P 1'
#
loop_
_entity.id
_entity.type
_entity.pdbx_description
1 polymer ?
#
loop_
_entity_poly.entity_id
_entity_poly.type
_entity_poly.pdbx_seq_one_letter_code
_entity_poly.pdbx_strand_id
1 'polypeptide(L)'
;YQYLHPNDHVNLSQSTNDAYPTALHLALHDYLSDLAKAMEHLKKAYERKAEEFKDVLKMGRTQLQDAVPMTLGREFKTFAVMMGEDIQRVLEARKLILEI
;
A
#
# COMPACT_ATOMS: atom_id res chain seq x y z
N TYR A 1 38.12 20.55 7.35
CA TYR A 1 36.90 21.28 7.70
C TYR A 1 37.09 22.79 7.87
N GLN A 2 38.13 23.40 7.29
CA GLN A 2 38.45 24.81 7.49
C GLN A 2 37.41 25.79 6.88
N TYR A 3 36.71 25.35 5.83
CA TYR A 3 35.71 26.16 5.12
C TYR A 3 34.28 25.61 5.28
N LEU A 4 34.15 24.28 5.50
CA LEU A 4 32.88 23.61 5.78
C LEU A 4 33.09 22.55 6.88
N HIS A 5 32.41 22.70 8.02
CA HIS A 5 32.45 21.74 9.14
C HIS A 5 31.13 20.94 9.19
N PRO A 6 31.16 19.59 9.20
CA PRO A 6 29.95 18.76 9.23
C PRO A 6 29.04 19.06 10.41
N ASN A 7 29.60 19.29 11.59
CA ASN A 7 28.78 19.58 12.77
C ASN A 7 28.38 21.05 12.85
N ASP A 8 29.31 21.96 12.57
CA ASP A 8 29.12 23.37 12.89
C ASP A 8 28.40 24.09 11.76
N HIS A 9 28.39 23.53 10.55
CA HIS A 9 27.70 24.09 9.39
C HIS A 9 26.57 23.18 8.86
N VAL A 10 26.83 21.89 8.58
CA VAL A 10 25.81 21.00 7.96
C VAL A 10 24.75 20.56 8.96
N ASN A 11 25.18 20.15 10.15
CA ASN A 11 24.31 19.74 11.26
C ASN A 11 24.01 20.90 12.24
N LEU A 12 24.26 22.15 11.82
CA LEU A 12 23.96 23.32 12.66
C LEU A 12 22.47 23.34 13.01
N SER A 13 22.16 23.52 14.30
CA SER A 13 20.80 23.53 14.86
C SER A 13 20.02 22.22 14.70
N GLN A 14 20.70 21.11 14.37
CA GLN A 14 20.09 19.78 14.24
C GLN A 14 20.77 18.80 15.20
N SER A 15 20.06 17.71 15.50
CA SER A 15 20.64 16.52 16.11
C SER A 15 20.20 15.27 15.34
N THR A 16 20.85 14.14 15.62
CA THR A 16 20.38 12.87 15.07
C THR A 16 18.96 12.54 15.55
N ASN A 17 18.54 13.01 16.73
CA ASN A 17 17.24 12.67 17.31
C ASN A 17 16.06 13.36 16.62
N ASP A 18 16.29 14.43 15.86
CA ASP A 18 15.29 15.13 15.05
C ASP A 18 15.51 14.86 13.56
N ALA A 19 16.73 15.08 13.05
CA ALA A 19 17.01 14.96 11.62
C ALA A 19 16.79 13.55 11.07
N TYR A 20 17.13 12.51 11.84
CA TYR A 20 16.99 11.13 11.38
C TYR A 20 15.53 10.66 11.33
N PRO A 21 14.70 10.80 12.39
CA PRO A 21 13.27 10.47 12.30
C PRO A 21 12.54 11.28 11.22
N THR A 22 12.88 12.57 11.04
CA THR A 22 12.31 13.37 9.96
C THR A 22 12.67 12.81 8.58
N ALA A 23 13.94 12.47 8.33
CA ALA A 23 14.35 11.86 7.07
C ALA A 23 13.64 10.51 6.81
N LEU A 24 13.45 9.70 7.86
CA LEU A 24 12.73 8.44 7.77
C LEU A 24 11.25 8.65 7.40
N HIS A 25 10.58 9.62 8.02
CA HIS A 25 9.19 9.95 7.72
C HIS A 25 9.02 10.39 6.27
N LEU A 26 9.92 11.24 5.77
CA LEU A 26 9.93 11.66 4.37
C LEU A 26 10.11 10.49 3.41
N ALA A 27 11.09 9.61 3.66
CA ALA A 27 11.33 8.43 2.84
C ALA A 27 10.11 7.48 2.85
N LEU A 28 9.54 7.23 4.04
CA LEU A 28 8.40 6.32 4.19
C LEU A 28 7.14 6.87 3.50
N HIS A 29 6.91 8.18 3.55
CA HIS A 29 5.83 8.83 2.83
C HIS A 29 5.89 8.56 1.32
N ASP A 30 7.08 8.59 0.73
CA ASP A 30 7.28 8.32 -0.69
C ASP A 30 7.11 6.83 -1.00
N TYR A 31 7.69 5.94 -0.18
CA TYR A 31 7.53 4.50 -0.35
C TYR A 31 6.08 4.02 -0.21
N LEU A 32 5.30 4.61 0.69
CA LEU A 32 3.86 4.30 0.81
C LEU A 32 3.08 4.77 -0.42
N SER A 33 3.50 5.85 -1.07
CA SER A 33 2.91 6.30 -2.33
C SER A 33 3.15 5.30 -3.46
N ASP A 34 4.38 4.77 -3.55
CA ASP A 34 4.74 3.80 -4.57
C ASP A 34 4.09 2.43 -4.31
N LEU A 35 3.98 2.02 -3.04
CA LEU A 35 3.22 0.85 -2.64
C LEU A 35 1.75 0.97 -3.08
N ALA A 36 1.10 2.11 -2.79
CA ALA A 36 -0.29 2.33 -3.19
C ALA A 36 -0.48 2.26 -4.72
N LYS A 37 0.47 2.79 -5.51
CA LYS A 37 0.44 2.67 -6.98
C LYS A 37 0.55 1.21 -7.44
N ALA A 38 1.45 0.43 -6.84
CA ALA A 38 1.62 -0.99 -7.16
C ALA A 38 0.36 -1.80 -6.81
N MET A 39 -0.24 -1.51 -5.65
CA MET A 39 -1.51 -2.12 -5.23
C MET A 39 -2.65 -1.76 -6.18
N GLU A 40 -2.75 -0.51 -6.64
CA GLU A 40 -3.77 -0.11 -7.62
C GLU A 40 -3.58 -0.82 -8.97
N HIS A 41 -2.34 -1.06 -9.40
CA HIS A 41 -2.07 -1.89 -10.57
C HIS A 41 -2.61 -3.32 -10.37
N LEU A 42 -2.33 -3.94 -9.23
CA LEU A 42 -2.82 -5.28 -8.90
C LEU A 42 -4.36 -5.33 -8.81
N LYS A 43 -4.98 -4.33 -8.16
CA LYS A 43 -6.44 -4.19 -8.10
C LYS A 43 -7.05 -4.18 -9.50
N LYS A 44 -6.51 -3.37 -10.42
CA LYS A 44 -6.98 -3.32 -11.81
C LYS A 44 -6.82 -4.66 -12.53
N ALA A 45 -5.76 -5.42 -12.23
CA ALA A 45 -5.59 -6.77 -12.77
C ALA A 45 -6.68 -7.72 -12.26
N TYR A 46 -7.03 -7.66 -10.96
CA TYR A 46 -8.17 -8.41 -10.42
C TYR A 46 -9.50 -7.99 -11.06
N GLU A 47 -9.74 -6.70 -11.27
CA GLU A 47 -10.96 -6.22 -11.94
C GLU A 47 -11.09 -6.73 -13.37
N ARG A 48 -9.99 -6.72 -14.14
CA ARG A 48 -9.98 -7.30 -15.50
C ARG A 48 -10.29 -8.79 -15.48
N LYS A 49 -9.68 -9.54 -14.55
CA LYS A 49 -9.95 -10.98 -14.41
C LYS A 49 -11.35 -11.28 -13.87
N ALA A 50 -11.92 -10.41 -13.05
CA ALA A 50 -13.29 -10.54 -12.60
C ALA A 50 -14.28 -10.48 -13.78
N GLU A 51 -14.06 -9.57 -14.72
CA GLU A 51 -14.88 -9.48 -15.95
C GLU A 51 -14.64 -10.66 -16.89
N GLU A 52 -13.37 -11.04 -17.11
CA GLU A 52 -13.01 -12.21 -17.94
C GLU A 52 -13.67 -13.50 -17.43
N PHE A 53 -13.80 -13.66 -16.11
CA PHE A 53 -14.34 -14.86 -15.48
C PHE A 53 -15.79 -14.75 -15.02
N LYS A 54 -16.53 -13.71 -15.46
CA LYS A 54 -17.89 -13.44 -14.97
C LYS A 54 -18.85 -14.61 -15.15
N ASP A 55 -18.69 -15.40 -16.22
CA ASP A 55 -19.56 -16.52 -16.59
C ASP A 55 -18.97 -17.90 -16.20
N VAL A 56 -17.79 -17.94 -15.58
CA VAL A 56 -17.12 -19.18 -15.20
C VAL A 56 -17.70 -19.69 -13.87
N LEU A 57 -18.61 -20.66 -13.93
CA LEU A 57 -19.18 -21.31 -12.75
C LEU A 57 -18.15 -22.17 -12.00
N LYS A 58 -18.13 -22.07 -10.68
CA LYS A 58 -17.33 -22.90 -9.78
C LYS A 58 -18.09 -23.23 -8.49
N MET A 59 -17.66 -24.28 -7.80
CA MET A 59 -18.13 -24.58 -6.45
C MET A 59 -17.43 -23.64 -5.45
N GLY A 60 -18.20 -22.93 -4.64
CA GLY A 60 -17.68 -22.18 -3.49
C GLY A 60 -17.20 -23.15 -2.40
N ARG A 61 -16.23 -22.73 -1.59
CA ARG A 61 -15.76 -23.52 -0.45
C ARG A 61 -15.77 -22.72 0.85
N THR A 62 -16.34 -23.28 1.90
CA THR A 62 -16.32 -22.74 3.26
C THR A 62 -15.72 -23.78 4.18
N GLN A 63 -14.74 -23.42 5.01
CA GLN A 63 -13.94 -24.40 5.79
C GLN A 63 -13.35 -25.52 4.91
N LEU A 64 -13.02 -25.19 3.65
CA LEU A 64 -12.56 -26.12 2.60
C LEU A 64 -13.57 -27.20 2.17
N GLN A 65 -14.81 -27.16 2.68
CA GLN A 65 -15.90 -28.03 2.24
C GLN A 65 -16.73 -27.34 1.15
N ASP A 66 -17.35 -28.15 0.29
CA ASP A 66 -18.24 -27.64 -0.77
C ASP A 66 -19.42 -26.88 -0.15
N ALA A 67 -19.72 -25.72 -0.74
CA ALA A 67 -20.78 -24.84 -0.31
C ALA A 67 -21.81 -24.68 -1.44
N VAL A 68 -22.08 -23.44 -1.86
CA VAL A 68 -23.00 -23.12 -2.96
C VAL A 68 -22.23 -22.69 -4.22
N PRO A 69 -22.77 -22.91 -5.43
CA PRO A 69 -22.18 -22.43 -6.67
C PRO A 69 -22.04 -20.90 -6.70
N MET A 70 -20.96 -20.43 -7.33
CA MET A 70 -20.70 -19.03 -7.62
C MET A 70 -19.89 -18.90 -8.91
N THR A 71 -19.63 -17.68 -9.37
CA THR A 71 -18.72 -17.46 -10.51
C THR A 71 -17.32 -17.12 -10.03
N LEU A 72 -16.30 -17.57 -10.76
CA LEU A 72 -14.91 -17.22 -10.51
C LEU A 72 -14.71 -15.70 -10.64
N GLY A 73 -15.46 -15.05 -11.54
CA GLY A 73 -15.49 -13.59 -11.64
C GLY A 73 -15.93 -12.91 -10.35
N ARG A 74 -16.93 -13.45 -9.65
CA ARG A 74 -17.36 -12.92 -8.33
C ARG A 74 -16.26 -13.02 -7.28
N GLU A 75 -15.50 -14.12 -7.27
CA GLU A 75 -14.36 -14.29 -6.35
C GLU A 75 -13.23 -13.28 -6.64
N PHE A 76 -12.87 -13.11 -7.91
CA PHE A 76 -11.87 -12.10 -8.31
C PHE A 76 -12.34 -10.67 -8.04
N LYS A 77 -13.65 -10.40 -8.17
CA LYS A 77 -14.19 -9.09 -7.79
C LYS A 77 -14.00 -8.82 -6.30
N THR A 78 -14.18 -9.83 -5.43
CA THR A 78 -13.91 -9.69 -4.00
C THR A 78 -12.43 -9.37 -3.72
N PHE A 79 -11.48 -10.00 -4.43
CA PHE A 79 -10.06 -9.64 -4.31
C PHE A 79 -9.79 -8.18 -4.67
N ALA A 80 -10.41 -7.66 -5.74
CA ALA A 80 -10.29 -6.25 -6.11
C ALA A 80 -10.86 -5.31 -5.05
N VAL A 81 -12.00 -5.65 -4.44
CA VAL A 81 -12.62 -4.85 -3.37
C VAL A 81 -11.71 -4.79 -2.14
N MET A 82 -11.23 -5.94 -1.65
CA MET A 82 -10.33 -5.98 -0.49
C MET A 82 -9.03 -5.20 -0.75
N MET A 83 -8.45 -5.33 -1.94
CA MET A 83 -7.28 -4.53 -2.33
C MET A 83 -7.56 -3.02 -2.30
N GLY A 84 -8.77 -2.61 -2.72
CA GLY A 84 -9.19 -1.20 -2.66
C GLY A 84 -9.26 -0.67 -1.22
N GLU A 85 -9.79 -1.46 -0.29
CA GLU A 85 -9.82 -1.12 1.14
C GLU A 85 -8.40 -1.03 1.72
N ASP A 86 -7.51 -1.95 1.37
CA ASP A 86 -6.11 -1.91 1.84
C ASP A 86 -5.33 -0.71 1.29
N ILE A 87 -5.59 -0.29 0.04
CA ILE A 87 -5.04 0.95 -0.51
C ILE A 87 -5.46 2.16 0.35
N GLN A 88 -6.73 2.22 0.76
CA GLN A 88 -7.21 3.32 1.63
C GLN A 88 -6.46 3.35 2.95
N ARG A 89 -6.28 2.19 3.60
CA ARG A 89 -5.52 2.07 4.86
C ARG A 89 -4.06 2.52 4.71
N VAL A 90 -3.41 2.16 3.60
CA VAL A 90 -2.04 2.62 3.30
C VAL A 90 -1.98 4.14 3.14
N LEU A 91 -2.96 4.73 2.45
CA LEU A 91 -3.03 6.18 2.25
C LEU A 91 -3.35 6.94 3.54
N GLU A 92 -4.12 6.35 4.45
CA GLU A 92 -4.36 6.88 5.79
C GLU A 92 -3.08 6.87 6.63
N ALA A 93 -2.40 5.72 6.71
CA ALA A 93 -1.11 5.60 7.40
C ALA A 93 -0.07 6.60 6.87
N ARG A 94 -0.04 6.82 5.54
CA ARG A 94 0.83 7.82 4.91
C ARG A 94 0.55 9.25 5.40
N LYS A 95 -0.71 9.60 5.66
CA LYS A 95 -1.06 10.93 6.18
C LYS A 95 -0.55 11.13 7.61
N LEU A 96 -0.68 10.11 8.45
CA LEU A 96 -0.25 10.16 9.86
C LEU A 96 1.27 10.40 10.00
N ILE A 97 2.06 9.96 9.03
CA ILE A 97 3.52 10.18 9.02
C ILE A 97 3.90 11.66 8.83
N LEU A 98 2.99 12.47 8.28
CA LEU A 98 3.16 13.92 8.10
C LEU A 98 2.68 14.73 9.32
N GLU A 99 1.98 14.11 10.27
CA GLU A 99 1.54 14.80 11.48
C GLU A 99 2.74 14.97 12.43
N ILE A 100 2.95 16.22 12.88
CA ILE A 100 3.98 16.63 13.84
C ILE A 100 3.29 17.01 15.15
#